data_AF-A0A2M9EIZ5-F1
#
_entry.id   AF-A0A2M9EIZ5-F1
#
_cell.length_a   1.000
_cell.length_b   1.000
_cell.length_c   1.000
_cell.angle_alpha   90.00
_cell.angle_beta   90.00
_cell.angle_gamma   90.00
#
_symmetry.space_group_name_H-M   'P 1'
#
loop_
_entity.id
_entity.type
_entity.pdbx_description
1 polymer ?
#
loop_
_entity_poly.entity_id
_entity_poly.type
_entity_poly.pdbx_seq_one_letter_code
_entity_poly.pdbx_strand_id
1 'polypeptide(L)' 'MGSLFDVYRQGYQLGVADAQAGRRRRARWELWLLRPLNWLPGVDANSFVAGYIEGYSEGLRLRLWQQHLIPPLH' A
#
# COMPACT_ATOMS: atom_id res chain seq x y z
N MET A 1 2.79 -22.35 -9.05
CA MET A 1 2.88 -21.21 -9.99
C MET A 1 1.97 -20.11 -9.46
N GLY A 2 2.46 -19.29 -8.51
CA GLY A 2 1.77 -18.08 -8.05
C GLY A 2 2.01 -16.98 -9.07
N SER A 3 0.96 -16.62 -9.80
CA SER A 3 1.05 -15.75 -10.98
C SER A 3 1.35 -14.31 -10.57
N LEU A 4 1.87 -13.49 -11.48
CA LEU A 4 2.10 -12.05 -11.31
C LEU A 4 0.96 -11.27 -10.61
N PHE A 5 -0.29 -11.76 -10.67
CA PHE A 5 -1.43 -11.22 -9.93
C PHE A 5 -1.26 -11.21 -8.40
N ASP A 6 -0.44 -12.10 -7.84
CA ASP A 6 -0.21 -12.17 -6.40
C ASP A 6 0.67 -11.00 -5.91
N VAL A 7 1.55 -10.47 -6.77
CA VAL A 7 2.52 -9.43 -6.41
C VAL A 7 1.85 -8.06 -6.33
N TYR A 8 1.02 -7.71 -7.32
CA TYR A 8 0.21 -6.49 -7.28
C TYR A 8 -0.73 -6.49 -6.06
N ARG A 9 -1.43 -7.62 -5.84
CA ARG A 9 -2.38 -7.75 -4.72
C ARG A 9 -1.68 -7.62 -3.37
N GLN A 10 -0.49 -8.19 -3.20
CA GLN A 10 0.32 -8.01 -1.99
C GLN A 10 0.69 -6.54 -1.75
N GLY A 11 1.16 -5.85 -2.80
CA GLY A 11 1.43 -4.42 -2.73
C GLY A 11 0.20 -3.64 -2.29
N TYR A 12 -0.95 -3.89 -2.94
CA TYR A 12 -2.22 -3.24 -2.64
C TYR A 12 -2.67 -3.43 -1.19
N GLN A 13 -2.65 -4.66 -0.67
CA GLN A 13 -3.05 -4.95 0.71
C GLN A 13 -2.15 -4.23 1.72
N LEU A 14 -0.83 -4.22 1.48
CA LEU A 14 0.12 -3.52 2.34
C LEU A 14 -0.11 -2.00 2.32
N GLY A 15 -0.33 -1.42 1.13
CA GLY A 15 -0.64 -0.01 0.97
C GLY A 15 -1.89 0.41 1.74
N VAL A 16 -2.98 -0.36 1.64
CA VAL A 16 -4.23 -0.11 2.39
C VAL A 16 -3.97 -0.12 3.90
N ALA A 17 -3.28 -1.15 4.40
CA ALA A 17 -3.00 -1.31 5.83
C ALA A 17 -2.15 -0.14 6.39
N ASP A 18 -1.14 0.31 5.64
CA ASP A 18 -0.29 1.42 6.06
C ASP A 18 -0.99 2.78 6.04
N ALA A 19 -1.88 3.00 5.06
CA ALA A 19 -2.68 4.21 4.98
C ALA A 19 -3.67 4.30 6.15
N GLN A 20 -4.34 3.18 6.47
CA GLN A 20 -5.21 3.08 7.64
C GLN A 20 -4.43 3.30 8.95
N ALA A 21 -3.25 2.71 9.09
CA ALA A 21 -2.39 2.89 10.25
C ALA A 21 -1.75 4.29 10.35
N GLY A 22 -1.79 5.11 9.29
CA GLY A 22 -1.23 6.47 9.28
C GLY A 22 0.29 6.52 9.17
N ARG A 23 0.91 5.43 8.72
CA ARG A 23 2.36 5.26 8.69
C ARG A 23 3.00 5.87 7.45
N ARG A 24 2.77 7.18 7.21
CA ARG A 24 3.32 7.95 6.06
C ARG A 24 4.84 7.85 5.91
N ARG A 25 5.59 7.90 7.02
CA ARG A 25 7.07 7.81 7.00
C ARG A 25 7.58 6.40 6.72
N ARG A 26 6.86 5.37 7.19
CA ARG A 26 7.25 3.96 7.02
C ARG A 26 7.00 3.50 5.59
N ALA A 27 5.87 3.89 5.01
CA ALA A 27 5.52 3.68 3.60
C ALA A 27 6.61 4.17 2.62
N ARG A 28 7.15 5.37 2.87
CA ARG A 28 8.20 5.96 2.03
C ARG A 28 9.55 5.25 2.19
N TRP A 29 9.85 4.77 3.40
CA TRP A 29 11.05 3.99 3.69
C TRP A 29 10.97 2.57 3.12
N GLU A 30 9.81 1.91 3.21
CA GLU A 30 9.57 0.58 2.65
C GLU A 30 9.63 0.61 1.12
N LEU A 31 9.03 1.60 0.46
CA LEU A 31 9.21 1.81 -0.98
C LEU A 31 10.68 2.04 -1.38
N TRP A 32 11.46 2.70 -0.52
CA TRP A 32 12.89 2.91 -0.75
C TRP A 32 13.71 1.64 -0.54
N LEU A 33 13.37 0.82 0.46
CA LEU A 33 14.01 -0.47 0.76
C LEU A 33 13.61 -1.58 -0.22
N LEU A 34 12.44 -1.46 -0.85
CA LEU A 34 11.99 -2.34 -1.94
C LEU A 34 12.71 -2.05 -3.26
N ARG A 35 13.47 -0.96 -3.37
CA ARG A 35 14.47 -0.80 -4.44
C ARG A 35 15.65 -1.74 -4.15
N PRO A 36 16.21 -2.39 -5.17
CA PRO A 36 15.93 -3.74 -5.65
C PRO A 36 16.88 -4.80 -5.05
N LEU A 37 17.05 -4.86 -3.73
CA LEU A 37 18.11 -5.73 -3.15
C LEU A 37 17.77 -7.22 -3.02
N ASN A 38 16.51 -7.66 -3.16
CA ASN A 38 16.13 -9.08 -2.94
C ASN A 38 14.95 -9.58 -3.82
N TRP A 39 14.68 -8.96 -4.97
CA TRP A 39 13.61 -9.45 -5.84
C TRP A 39 14.10 -10.64 -6.66
N LEU A 40 13.40 -11.77 -6.57
CA LEU A 40 13.66 -12.94 -7.41
C LEU A 40 13.52 -12.56 -8.90
N PRO A 41 14.41 -13.05 -9.78
CA PRO A 41 14.29 -12.80 -11.21
C PRO A 41 12.93 -13.30 -11.72
N GLY A 42 12.17 -12.41 -12.36
CA GLY A 42 10.81 -12.68 -12.85
C GLY A 42 9.67 -12.13 -11.99
N VAL A 43 9.96 -11.56 -10.81
CA VAL A 43 8.96 -10.84 -10.00
C VAL A 43 8.95 -9.37 -10.41
N ASP A 44 7.82 -8.89 -10.94
CA ASP A 44 7.69 -7.51 -11.36
C ASP A 44 7.51 -6.57 -10.16
N ALA A 45 8.62 -6.00 -9.71
CA ALA A 45 8.64 -4.99 -8.65
C ALA A 45 7.76 -3.78 -8.99
N ASN A 46 7.61 -3.44 -10.28
CA ASN A 46 6.74 -2.33 -10.69
C ASN A 46 5.28 -2.66 -10.41
N SER A 47 4.85 -3.91 -10.64
CA SER A 47 3.50 -4.38 -10.28
C SER A 47 3.25 -4.28 -8.77
N PHE A 48 4.22 -4.64 -7.92
CA PHE A 48 4.06 -4.46 -6.47
C PHE A 48 3.93 -2.98 -6.08
N VAL A 49 4.83 -2.14 -6.60
CA VAL A 49 4.84 -0.70 -6.29
C VAL A 49 3.55 -0.04 -6.78
N ALA A 50 3.07 -0.40 -7.97
CA ALA A 50 1.80 0.07 -8.50
C ALA A 50 0.64 -0.32 -7.57
N GLY A 51 0.56 -1.59 -7.17
CA GLY A 51 -0.44 -2.06 -6.22
C GLY A 51 -0.37 -1.30 -4.90
N TYR A 52 0.82 -1.11 -4.35
CA TYR A 52 1.03 -0.37 -3.10
C TYR A 52 0.54 1.08 -3.17
N ILE A 53 0.86 1.81 -4.24
CA ILE A 53 0.45 3.21 -4.41
C ILE A 53 -1.07 3.32 -4.51
N GLU A 54 -1.70 2.44 -5.31
CA GLU A 54 -3.16 2.35 -5.44
C GLU A 54 -3.83 2.06 -4.09
N GLY A 55 -3.40 1.00 -3.42
CA GLY A 55 -3.96 0.59 -2.13
C GLY A 55 -3.76 1.64 -1.03
N TYR A 56 -2.62 2.31 -1.02
CA TYR A 56 -2.36 3.39 -0.07
C TYR A 56 -3.28 4.59 -0.30
N SER A 57 -3.51 4.97 -1.56
CA SER A 57 -4.39 6.08 -1.92
C SER A 57 -5.84 5.78 -1.52
N GLU A 58 -6.30 4.55 -1.79
CA GLU A 58 -7.65 4.11 -1.43
C GLU A 58 -7.83 3.99 0.10
N GLY A 59 -6.86 3.39 0.80
CA GLY A 59 -6.89 3.32 2.27
C GLY A 59 -6.88 4.70 2.93
N LEU A 60 -6.17 5.67 2.34
CA LEU A 60 -6.16 7.05 2.81
C LEU A 60 -7.52 7.71 2.59
N ARG A 61 -8.12 7.49 1.41
CA ARG A 61 -9.48 7.95 1.08
C ARG A 61 -10.47 7.40 2.11
N LEU A 62 -10.53 6.09 2.28
CA LEU A 62 -11.43 5.43 3.24
C LEU A 62 -11.28 5.97 4.67
N ARG A 63 -10.03 6.19 5.12
CA ARG A 63 -9.76 6.79 6.43
C ARG A 63 -10.29 8.22 6.53
N LEU A 64 -10.08 9.05 5.51
CA LEU A 64 -10.58 10.43 5.49
C LEU A 64 -12.12 10.47 5.46
N TRP A 65 -12.75 9.56 4.71
CA TRP A 65 -14.20 9.40 4.71
C TRP A 65 -14.73 8.99 6.09
N GLN A 66 -14.09 8.03 6.78
CA GLN A 66 -14.46 7.66 8.15
C GLN A 66 -14.30 8.83 9.13
N GLN A 67 -13.26 9.65 8.98
CA GLN A 67 -13.05 10.84 9.81
C GLN A 67 -14.09 11.94 9.57
N HIS A 68 -14.66 12.04 8.36
CA HIS A 68 -15.72 13.01 8.04
C HIS A 68 -17.14 12.51 8.32
N LEU A 69 -17.36 11.19 8.47
CA LEU A 69 -18.68 10.63 8.75
C LEU A 69 -19.03 10.60 10.25
N ILE A 70 -18.10 10.89 11.15
CA ILE A 70 -18.37 11.03 12.59
C ILE A 70 -18.33 12.52 12.93
N PRO A 71 -19.46 13.25 12.93
CA PRO A 71 -19.48 14.56 13.56
C PRO A 71 -19.10 14.39 15.04
N PRO A 72 -18.33 15.33 15.63
CA PRO A 72 -18.14 15.33 17.07
C PRO A 72 -19.54 15.40 17.71
N LEU A 73 -19.90 14.36 18.47
CA LEU A 73 -21.03 14.41 19.37
C LEU A 73 -20.68 15.47 20.42
N HIS A 74 -21.17 16.69 20.20
CA HIS A 74 -21.23 17.75 21.20
C HIS A 74 -22.34 17.46 22.21
#